data_AF-A0A672SKS0-F1
#
_entry.id   AF-A0A672SKS0-F1
#
_cell.length_a   1.000
_cell.length_b   1.000
_cell.length_c   1.000
_cell.angle_alpha   90.00
_cell.angle_beta   90.00
_cell.angle_gamma   90.00
#
_symmetry.space_group_name_H-M   'P 1'
#
loop_
_entity.id
_entity.type
_entity.pdbx_description
1 polymer ?
#
loop_
_entity_poly.entity_id
_entity_poly.type
_entity_poly.pdbx_seq_one_letter_code
_entity_poly.pdbx_strand_id
1 'polypeptide(L)'
;MPRLLITIVGEPVPGGNRFHVDFVREHDVVFHFNPRFHENTIVRNTQLGGCWGPEEREGGFPFVQVVANLYEFLSSAEHKRRYFGMWVTKQFLVPIDFHSIFFILE
;
A
#
# COMPACT_ATOMS: atom_id res chain seq x y z
N MET A 1 8.29 -12.34 15.84
CA MET A 1 8.37 -10.86 15.75
C MET A 1 7.14 -10.24 16.40
N PRO A 2 7.27 -9.13 17.15
CA PRO A 2 6.11 -8.40 17.65
C PRO A 2 5.21 -7.97 16.49
N ARG A 3 3.92 -7.78 16.77
CA ARG A 3 2.97 -7.22 15.81
C ARG A 3 3.44 -5.82 15.44
N LEU A 4 4.02 -5.65 14.26
CA LEU A 4 4.37 -4.34 13.70
C LEU A 4 3.10 -3.71 13.15
N LEU A 5 2.77 -2.51 13.64
CA LEU A 5 1.66 -1.69 13.19
C LEU A 5 2.23 -0.34 12.72
N ILE A 6 2.09 -0.04 11.43
CA ILE A 6 2.50 1.24 10.84
C ILE A 6 1.26 2.02 10.42
N THR A 7 1.06 3.18 11.04
CA THR A 7 0.00 4.13 10.70
C THR A 7 0.56 5.38 10.10
N ILE A 8 0.17 5.62 8.85
CA ILE A 8 0.45 6.83 8.10
C ILE A 8 -0.88 7.58 8.00
N VAL A 9 -0.84 8.90 8.22
CA VAL A 9 -1.98 9.82 8.11
C VAL A 9 -1.58 10.95 7.17
N GLY A 10 -2.43 11.32 6.22
CA GLY A 10 -2.15 12.41 5.31
C GLY A 10 -3.23 12.61 4.26
N GLU A 11 -3.15 13.74 3.56
CA GLU A 11 -4.07 14.12 2.49
C GLU A 11 -3.33 14.13 1.15
N PRO A 12 -3.86 13.46 0.11
CA PRO A 12 -3.32 13.58 -1.24
C PRO A 12 -3.39 15.02 -1.73
N VAL A 13 -2.36 15.44 -2.47
CA VAL A 13 -2.33 16.77 -3.08
C VAL A 13 -3.54 16.94 -4.01
N PRO A 14 -4.32 18.04 -3.92
CA PRO A 14 -5.42 18.31 -4.84
C PRO A 14 -4.96 18.29 -6.30
N GLY A 15 -5.66 17.52 -7.14
CA GLY A 15 -5.28 17.34 -8.54
C GLY A 15 -4.13 16.36 -8.78
N GLY A 16 -3.60 15.72 -7.73
CA GLY A 16 -2.60 14.67 -7.85
C GLY A 16 -3.16 13.41 -8.51
N ASN A 17 -2.45 12.87 -9.49
CA ASN A 17 -2.88 11.68 -10.24
C ASN A 17 -2.59 10.35 -9.53
N ARG A 18 -1.70 10.37 -8.52
CA ARG A 18 -1.30 9.21 -7.71
C ARG A 18 -0.50 9.63 -6.47
N PHE A 19 -0.38 8.72 -5.50
CA PHE A 19 0.67 8.74 -4.48
C PHE A 19 1.24 7.34 -4.30
N HIS A 20 2.35 7.20 -3.57
CA HIS A 20 2.88 5.87 -3.24
C HIS A 20 3.52 5.83 -1.85
N VAL A 21 3.59 4.63 -1.30
CA VAL A 21 4.32 4.29 -0.08
C VAL A 21 5.20 3.09 -0.41
N ASP A 22 6.50 3.23 -0.16
CA ASP A 22 7.47 2.18 -0.39
C ASP A 22 8.06 1.72 0.95
N PHE A 23 8.06 0.41 1.17
CA PHE A 23 8.99 -0.20 2.11
C PHE A 23 10.23 -0.63 1.37
N VAL A 24 11.37 -0.14 1.84
CA VAL A 24 12.66 -0.31 1.21
C VAL A 24 13.55 -1.15 2.12
N ARG A 25 14.26 -2.11 1.52
CA ARG A 25 15.32 -2.88 2.17
C ARG A 25 16.56 -2.77 1.29
N GLU A 26 17.61 -2.16 1.84
CA GLU A 26 18.84 -1.86 1.08
C GLU A 26 18.56 -1.06 -0.19
N HIS A 27 18.61 -1.72 -1.35
CA HIS A 27 18.40 -1.15 -2.67
C HIS A 27 17.07 -1.57 -3.32
N ASP A 28 16.30 -2.42 -2.65
CA ASP A 28 15.07 -3.02 -3.16
C ASP A 28 13.82 -2.40 -2.53
N VAL A 29 12.77 -2.24 -3.34
CA VAL A 29 11.42 -1.91 -2.86
C VAL A 29 10.71 -3.22 -2.58
N VAL A 30 10.76 -3.67 -1.33
CA VAL A 30 10.14 -4.93 -0.88
C VAL A 30 8.62 -4.86 -0.83
N PHE A 31 8.06 -3.64 -0.81
CA PHE A 31 6.64 -3.42 -1.00
C PHE A 31 6.37 -2.02 -1.54
N HIS A 32 5.77 -1.96 -2.73
CA HIS A 32 5.28 -0.74 -3.34
C HIS A 32 3.76 -0.70 -3.24
N PHE A 33 3.22 0.35 -2.65
CA PHE A 33 1.80 0.64 -2.60
C PHE A 33 1.52 1.91 -3.39
N ASN A 34 0.82 1.81 -4.52
CA ASN A 34 0.59 2.94 -5.43
C ASN A 34 -0.87 3.10 -5.85
N PRO A 35 -1.66 3.84 -5.07
CA PRO A 35 -2.97 4.32 -5.50
C PRO A 35 -2.87 5.28 -6.69
N ARG A 36 -3.59 4.96 -7.77
CA ARG A 36 -3.68 5.74 -9.00
C ARG A 36 -5.12 6.22 -9.18
N PHE A 37 -5.37 7.50 -8.94
CA PHE A 37 -6.71 8.09 -9.02
C PHE A 37 -7.30 8.01 -10.43
N HIS A 38 -6.48 8.26 -11.45
CA HIS A 38 -6.90 8.21 -12.86
C HIS A 38 -7.31 6.80 -13.34
N GLU A 39 -6.86 5.74 -12.66
CA GLU A 39 -7.24 4.34 -12.96
C GLU A 39 -8.29 3.81 -11.97
N ASN A 40 -8.65 4.57 -10.93
CA ASN A 40 -9.39 4.07 -9.76
C ASN A 40 -8.88 2.70 -9.28
N THR A 41 -7.55 2.55 -9.23
CA THR A 41 -6.89 1.27 -8.97
C THR A 41 -5.72 1.47 -8.03
N ILE A 42 -5.52 0.50 -7.14
CA ILE A 42 -4.32 0.38 -6.32
C ILE A 42 -3.39 -0.62 -6.99
N VAL A 43 -2.22 -0.15 -7.42
CA VAL A 43 -1.17 -1.03 -7.90
C VAL A 43 -0.25 -1.39 -6.74
N ARG A 44 0.01 -2.69 -6.56
CA ARG A 44 1.02 -3.19 -5.63
C ARG A 44 2.07 -3.98 -6.40
N ASN A 45 3.32 -3.89 -5.97
CA ASN A 45 4.43 -4.57 -6.63
C ASN A 45 5.64 -4.68 -5.68
N THR A 46 6.67 -5.39 -6.15
CA THR A 46 8.01 -5.47 -5.56
C THR A 46 9.04 -5.09 -6.64
N GLN A 47 10.06 -4.33 -6.27
CA GLN A 47 11.22 -4.03 -7.12
C GLN A 47 12.46 -4.70 -6.54
N LEU A 48 12.96 -5.74 -7.22
CA LEU A 48 14.15 -6.49 -6.80
C LEU A 48 15.26 -6.32 -7.85
N GLY A 49 16.46 -5.95 -7.41
CA GLY A 49 17.59 -5.70 -8.30
C GLY A 49 17.31 -4.60 -9.32
N GLY A 50 16.47 -3.61 -8.96
CA GLY A 50 16.02 -2.53 -9.84
C GLY A 50 14.89 -2.92 -10.82
N CYS A 51 14.43 -4.17 -10.83
CA CYS A 51 13.39 -4.66 -11.74
C CYS A 51 12.05 -4.83 -11.03
N TRP A 52 10.99 -4.25 -11.61
CA TRP A 52 9.62 -4.44 -11.13
C TRP A 52 9.09 -5.84 -11.49
N GLY A 53 8.43 -6.48 -10.53
CA GLY A 53 7.69 -7.72 -10.75
C GLY A 53 6.33 -7.53 -11.44
N PRO A 54 5.51 -8.59 -11.49
CA PRO A 54 4.12 -8.49 -11.94
C PRO A 54 3.27 -7.60 -11.02
N GLU A 55 2.41 -6.76 -11.59
CA GLU A 55 1.54 -5.87 -10.82
C GLU A 55 0.35 -6.64 -10.21
N GLU A 56 0.09 -6.41 -8.92
CA GLU A 56 -1.12 -6.83 -8.22
C GLU A 56 -2.14 -5.68 -8.20
N ARG A 57 -3.27 -5.84 -8.89
CA ARG A 57 -4.26 -4.76 -9.13
C ARG A 57 -5.65 -5.00 -8.54
N GLU A 58 -5.87 -6.19 -7.97
CA GLU A 58 -7.17 -6.60 -7.44
C GLU A 58 -7.56 -5.81 -6.18
N GLY A 59 -8.87 -5.71 -5.90
CA GLY A 59 -9.39 -5.03 -4.71
C GLY A 59 -10.15 -3.73 -5.03
N GLY A 60 -10.56 -3.03 -3.97
CA GLY A 60 -11.30 -1.77 -4.09
C GLY A 60 -10.40 -0.53 -4.09
N PHE A 61 -10.94 0.60 -4.55
CA PHE A 61 -10.29 1.91 -4.51
C PHE A 61 -11.08 2.87 -3.59
N PRO A 62 -10.72 2.97 -2.31
CA PRO A 62 -11.46 3.75 -1.31
C PRO A 62 -11.07 5.24 -1.30
N PHE A 63 -10.17 5.66 -2.19
CA PHE A 63 -9.76 7.05 -2.27
C PHE A 63 -10.74 7.82 -3.15
N VAL A 64 -11.47 8.76 -2.56
CA VAL A 64 -12.39 9.62 -3.31
C VAL A 64 -11.73 10.97 -3.44
N GLN A 65 -11.53 11.52 -4.63
CA GLN A 65 -11.05 12.90 -4.78
C GLN A 65 -12.25 13.85 -4.61
N VAL A 66 -12.50 14.34 -3.39
CA VAL A 66 -13.60 15.29 -3.13
C VAL A 66 -13.02 16.67 -2.94
N VAL A 67 -13.68 17.66 -3.53
CA VAL A 67 -13.45 19.06 -3.21
C VAL A 67 -13.77 19.26 -1.72
N ALA A 68 -12.73 19.65 -0.97
CA ALA A 68 -12.73 20.01 0.45
C ALA A 68 -12.89 18.88 1.50
N ASN A 69 -11.73 18.51 2.06
CA ASN A 69 -11.47 18.40 3.50
C ASN A 69 -12.11 17.21 4.24
N LEU A 70 -11.45 16.06 4.18
CA LEU A 70 -10.83 15.36 5.34
C LEU A 70 -10.51 13.92 4.90
N TYR A 71 -9.23 13.58 4.74
CA TYR A 71 -8.82 12.18 4.59
C TYR A 71 -8.22 11.69 5.90
N GLU A 72 -8.98 10.91 6.67
CA GLU A 72 -8.40 10.13 7.76
C GLU A 72 -7.77 8.86 7.15
N PHE A 73 -6.50 8.97 6.78
CA PHE A 73 -5.70 7.82 6.39
C PHE A 73 -5.27 7.09 7.68
N LEU A 74 -5.70 5.85 7.82
CA LEU A 74 -5.22 4.95 8.86
C LEU A 74 -4.74 3.70 8.15
N SER A 75 -3.48 3.71 7.70
CA SER A 75 -2.84 2.45 7.34
C SER A 75 -2.62 1.64 8.62
N SER A 76 -2.92 0.36 8.61
CA SER A 76 -2.50 -0.54 9.68
C SER A 76 -1.98 -1.81 9.05
N ALA A 77 -0.66 -1.90 8.94
CA ALA A 77 0.00 -3.17 8.69
C ALA A 77 -0.29 -4.12 9.87
N GLU A 78 -0.88 -5.29 9.63
CA GLU A 78 -0.90 -6.35 10.64
C GLU A 78 -0.27 -7.60 10.06
N HIS A 79 0.76 -8.13 10.73
CA HIS A 79 1.29 -9.45 10.45
C HIS A 79 0.51 -10.51 11.25
N LYS A 80 -0.40 -11.24 10.58
CA LYS A 80 -1.11 -12.40 11.16
C LYS A 80 -0.67 -13.69 10.49
N ARG A 81 0.47 -14.24 10.92
CA ARG A 81 1.09 -15.54 10.52
C ARG A 81 1.25 -15.81 9.00
N ARG A 82 0.63 -15.04 8.10
CA ARG A 82 0.42 -15.35 6.69
C ARG A 82 0.07 -14.16 5.76
N TYR A 83 -0.28 -12.97 6.26
CA TYR A 83 -0.61 -11.83 5.38
C TYR A 83 -0.17 -10.50 5.98
N PHE A 84 0.14 -9.53 5.11
CA PHE A 84 0.19 -8.10 5.40
C PHE A 84 -1.19 -7.54 5.08
N GLY A 85 -1.96 -7.20 6.11
CA GLY A 85 -3.21 -6.49 5.94
C GLY A 85 -2.95 -4.99 5.86
N MET A 86 -3.56 -4.29 4.91
CA MET A 86 -3.55 -2.84 4.88
C MET A 86 -4.98 -2.33 4.86
N TRP A 87 -5.22 -1.35 5.72
CA TRP A 87 -6.50 -0.73 5.91
C TRP A 87 -6.42 0.70 5.39
N VAL A 88 -7.47 1.17 4.75
CA VAL A 88 -7.62 2.57 4.36
C VAL A 88 -9.03 2.96 4.74
N THR A 89 -9.19 4.09 5.42
CA THR A 89 -10.50 4.58 5.91
C THR A 89 -11.31 3.50 6.64
N LYS A 90 -10.66 2.67 7.46
CA LYS A 90 -11.27 1.53 8.19
C LYS A 90 -11.84 0.41 7.29
N GLN A 91 -11.58 0.43 5.98
CA GLN A 91 -11.92 -0.63 5.05
C GLN A 91 -10.69 -1.51 4.78
N PHE A 92 -10.87 -2.83 4.91
CA PHE A 92 -9.83 -3.79 4.55
C PHE A 92 -9.66 -3.77 3.04
N LEU A 93 -8.47 -3.44 2.55
CA LEU A 93 -8.27 -3.31 1.13
C LEU A 93 -8.13 -4.67 0.45
N VAL A 94 -7.18 -5.49 0.88
CA VAL A 94 -6.96 -6.86 0.39
C VAL A 94 -5.80 -7.50 1.17
N PRO A 95 -5.70 -8.83 1.24
CA PRO A 95 -4.44 -9.49 1.56
C PRO A 95 -3.47 -9.29 0.38
N ILE A 96 -2.23 -8.90 0.67
CA ILE A 96 -1.15 -8.95 -0.33
C ILE A 96 -0.67 -10.40 -0.40
N ASP A 97 -0.44 -10.90 -1.60
CA ASP A 97 -0.04 -12.28 -1.79
C ASP A 97 1.41 -12.51 -1.29
N PHE A 98 1.69 -13.73 -0.84
CA PHE A 98 2.83 -14.06 0.00
C PHE A 98 4.21 -13.81 -0.62
N HIS A 99 4.32 -13.76 -1.95
CA HIS A 99 5.61 -13.62 -2.63
C HIS A 99 6.29 -12.28 -2.33
N SER A 100 5.51 -11.20 -2.16
CA SER A 100 6.03 -9.87 -1.86
C SER A 100 6.37 -9.70 -0.36
N ILE A 101 5.69 -10.45 0.52
CA ILE A 101 5.82 -10.31 1.97
C ILE A 101 7.07 -11.01 2.53
N PHE A 102 7.57 -12.06 1.86
CA PHE A 102 8.69 -12.86 2.36
C PHE A 102 9.94 -12.00 2.67
N PHE A 103 10.18 -10.95 1.87
CA PHE A 103 11.33 -10.05 2.05
C PHE A 103 11.19 -9.03 3.19
N ILE A 104 9.96 -8.75 3.64
CA ILE A 104 9.68 -7.76 4.70
C ILE A 104 9.93 -8.38 6.09
N LEU A 105 9.95 -9.71 6.19
CA LEU A 105 9.91 -10.43 7.46
C LEU A 105 11.21 -11.14 7.88
N GLU A 106 12.28 -11.03 7.08
CA GLU A 106 13.62 -11.56 7.42
C GLU A 106 14.67 -10.46 7.61
#